data_AF-A0A9C6XTY2-F1
#
_entry.id   AF-A0A9C6XTY2-F1
#
_cell.length_a   1.000
_cell.length_b   1.000
_cell.length_c   1.000
_cell.angle_alpha   90.00
_cell.angle_beta   90.00
_cell.angle_gamma   90.00
#
_symmetry.space_group_name_H-M   'P 1'
#
loop_
_entity.id
_entity.type
_entity.pdbx_description
1 polymer ?
#
loop_
_entity_poly.entity_id
_entity_poly.type
_entity_poly.pdbx_seq_one_letter_code
_entity_poly.pdbx_strand_id
1 'polypeptide(L)'
;MSSLVARKLQDAAIEEIRPLLQLNHVTPARAKEMLRMGLKTIRDVALVDPPLLLSLGVTNMPKWTAVEIVSDARLHIMQDALELAAESEDCRDAISRRPVTTSAMS
;
A
#
# COMPACT_ATOMS: atom_id res chain seq x y z
N MET A 1 -27.48 -6.87 -22.29
CA MET A 1 -26.80 -5.80 -21.53
C MET A 1 -25.42 -5.57 -22.14
N SER A 2 -25.11 -4.32 -22.48
CA SER A 2 -23.95 -3.91 -23.28
C SER A 2 -22.60 -4.32 -22.66
N SER A 3 -21.73 -4.96 -23.46
CA SER A 3 -20.39 -5.42 -23.07
C SER A 3 -19.47 -4.30 -22.56
N LEU A 4 -19.78 -3.05 -22.89
CA LEU A 4 -19.02 -1.88 -22.48
C LEU A 4 -19.24 -1.52 -21.01
N VAL A 5 -20.45 -1.75 -20.49
CA VAL A 5 -20.77 -1.54 -19.06
C VAL A 5 -20.09 -2.61 -18.20
N ALA A 6 -20.12 -3.87 -18.65
CA ALA A 6 -19.45 -4.97 -17.96
C ALA A 6 -17.94 -4.73 -17.83
N ARG A 7 -17.30 -4.23 -18.90
CA ARG A 7 -15.87 -3.91 -18.90
C ARG A 7 -15.52 -2.77 -17.95
N LYS A 8 -16.29 -1.67 -17.97
CA LYS A 8 -16.11 -0.54 -17.02
C LYS A 8 -16.26 -0.96 -15.56
N LEU A 9 -17.20 -1.84 -15.26
CA LEU A 9 -17.40 -2.38 -13.91
C LEU A 9 -16.24 -3.28 -13.48
N GLN A 10 -15.69 -4.07 -14.41
CA GLN A 10 -14.54 -4.91 -14.14
C GLN A 10 -13.28 -4.07 -13.90
N ASP A 11 -13.06 -3.02 -14.69
CA ASP A 11 -11.93 -2.10 -14.53
C ASP A 11 -12.02 -1.37 -13.18
N ALA A 12 -13.20 -0.85 -12.81
CA ALA A 12 -13.41 -0.22 -11.51
C ALA A 12 -13.14 -1.17 -10.33
N ALA A 13 -13.56 -2.43 -10.44
CA ALA A 13 -13.30 -3.45 -9.42
C ALA A 13 -11.80 -3.83 -9.32
N ILE A 14 -11.04 -3.69 -10.40
CA ILE A 14 -9.58 -3.92 -10.42
C ILE A 14 -8.86 -2.71 -9.81
N GLU A 15 -9.29 -1.49 -10.11
CA GLU A 15 -8.75 -0.26 -9.51
C GLU A 15 -8.85 -0.28 -7.98
N GLU A 16 -10.01 -0.71 -7.45
CA GLU A 16 -10.25 -0.69 -6.00
C GLU A 16 -9.35 -1.65 -5.23
N ILE A 17 -9.01 -2.80 -5.83
CA ILE A 17 -8.14 -3.82 -5.21
C ILE A 17 -6.66 -3.66 -5.57
N ARG A 18 -6.33 -2.77 -6.53
CA ARG A 18 -4.96 -2.55 -7.01
C ARG A 18 -3.94 -2.36 -5.89
N PRO A 19 -4.20 -1.57 -4.83
CA PRO A 19 -3.24 -1.40 -3.74
C PRO A 19 -2.89 -2.72 -3.06
N LEU A 20 -3.88 -3.59 -2.87
CA LEU A 20 -3.72 -4.88 -2.19
C LEU A 20 -2.99 -5.91 -3.05
N LEU A 21 -3.10 -5.80 -4.39
CA LEU A 21 -2.40 -6.67 -5.33
C LEU A 21 -0.88 -6.45 -5.35
N GLN A 22 -0.38 -5.41 -4.69
CA GLN A 22 1.07 -5.20 -4.52
C GLN A 22 1.66 -6.16 -3.48
N LEU A 23 0.83 -6.68 -2.58
CA LEU A 23 1.26 -7.57 -1.52
C LEU A 23 1.51 -8.98 -2.04
N ASN A 24 2.59 -9.57 -1.56
CA ASN A 24 2.94 -10.96 -1.79
C ASN A 24 1.80 -11.88 -1.35
N HIS A 25 1.53 -12.90 -2.18
CA HIS A 25 0.47 -13.89 -1.96
C HIS A 25 -0.98 -13.33 -1.96
N VAL A 26 -1.20 -12.06 -2.32
CA VAL A 26 -2.55 -11.52 -2.47
C VAL A 26 -3.01 -11.68 -3.93
N THR A 27 -3.92 -12.64 -4.14
CA THR A 27 -4.61 -12.82 -5.42
C THR A 27 -5.80 -11.87 -5.55
N PRO A 28 -6.34 -11.64 -6.76
CA PRO A 28 -7.56 -10.84 -6.93
C PRO A 28 -8.76 -11.36 -6.13
N ALA A 29 -8.84 -12.67 -5.86
CA ALA A 29 -9.88 -13.24 -5.01
C ALA A 29 -9.69 -12.80 -3.55
N ARG A 30 -8.48 -12.95 -3.00
CA ARG A 30 -8.12 -12.52 -1.63
C ARG A 30 -8.29 -11.02 -1.45
N ALA A 31 -7.87 -10.23 -2.43
CA ALA A 31 -8.00 -8.78 -2.38
C ALA A 31 -9.48 -8.34 -2.35
N LYS A 32 -10.36 -9.01 -3.10
CA LYS A 32 -11.81 -8.77 -3.03
C LYS A 32 -12.41 -9.13 -1.67
N GLU A 33 -11.93 -10.21 -1.05
CA GLU A 33 -12.36 -10.61 0.29
C GLU A 33 -11.89 -9.63 1.36
N MET A 34 -10.62 -9.20 1.30
CA MET A 34 -10.07 -8.13 2.14
C MET A 34 -10.87 -6.84 2.02
N LEU A 35 -11.25 -6.46 0.79
CA LEU A 35 -12.03 -5.26 0.55
C LEU A 35 -13.44 -5.35 1.17
N ARG A 36 -14.08 -6.53 1.12
CA ARG A 36 -15.36 -6.79 1.81
C ARG A 36 -15.24 -6.70 3.33
N MET A 37 -14.06 -6.95 3.88
CA MET A 37 -13.75 -6.79 5.30
C MET A 37 -13.39 -5.34 5.68
N GLY A 38 -13.40 -4.42 4.71
CA GLY A 38 -13.04 -3.02 4.92
C GLY A 38 -11.54 -2.73 4.84
N LEU A 39 -10.71 -3.72 4.50
CA LEU A 39 -9.28 -3.55 4.28
C LEU A 39 -9.07 -3.07 2.84
N LYS A 40 -8.84 -1.77 2.65
CA LYS A 40 -8.77 -1.15 1.31
C LYS A 40 -7.34 -0.79 0.91
N THR A 41 -6.47 -0.63 1.89
CA THR A 41 -5.11 -0.15 1.70
C THR A 41 -4.08 -1.11 2.31
N ILE A 42 -2.83 -1.01 1.85
CA ILE A 42 -1.69 -1.71 2.46
C ILE A 42 -1.59 -1.40 3.96
N ARG A 43 -1.89 -0.14 4.35
CA ARG A 43 -1.92 0.29 5.75
C ARG A 43 -2.96 -0.46 6.57
N ASP A 44 -4.17 -0.64 6.04
CA ASP A 44 -5.21 -1.39 6.73
C ASP A 44 -4.75 -2.83 6.99
N VAL A 45 -4.11 -3.46 6.00
CA VAL A 45 -3.58 -4.83 6.14
C VAL A 45 -2.44 -4.91 7.16
N ALA A 46 -1.53 -3.95 7.18
CA ALA A 46 -0.38 -3.94 8.10
C ALA A 46 -0.79 -3.86 9.59
N LEU A 47 -1.94 -3.25 9.86
CA LEU A 47 -2.50 -3.09 11.21
C LEU A 47 -3.29 -4.31 11.70
N VAL A 48 -3.59 -5.27 10.81
CA VAL A 48 -4.33 -6.48 11.17
C VAL A 48 -3.43 -7.51 11.86
N ASP A 49 -4.00 -8.23 12.83
CA ASP A 49 -3.37 -9.42 13.41
C ASP A 49 -3.51 -10.60 12.43
N PRO A 50 -2.42 -11.29 12.00
CA PRO A 50 -2.49 -12.34 10.98
C PRO A 50 -3.57 -13.42 11.17
N PRO A 51 -3.88 -13.91 12.38
CA PRO A 51 -4.98 -14.85 12.60
C PRO A 51 -6.35 -14.31 12.19
N LEU A 52 -6.57 -12.99 12.22
CA LEU A 52 -7.83 -12.38 11.81
C LEU A 52 -8.09 -12.55 10.31
N LEU A 53 -7.04 -12.50 9.47
CA LEU A 53 -7.18 -12.76 8.03
C LEU A 53 -7.70 -14.18 7.76
N LEU A 54 -7.34 -15.14 8.61
CA LEU A 54 -7.79 -16.53 8.51
C LEU A 54 -9.22 -16.70 9.03
N SER A 55 -9.55 -16.09 10.17
CA SER A 55 -10.88 -16.21 10.79
C SER A 55 -11.98 -15.53 9.98
N LEU A 56 -11.63 -14.51 9.21
CA LEU A 56 -12.57 -13.71 8.43
C LEU A 56 -12.89 -14.35 7.06
N GLY A 57 -12.38 -15.57 6.82
CA GLY A 57 -12.75 -16.37 5.65
C GLY A 57 -12.06 -15.93 4.36
N VAL A 58 -10.96 -15.17 4.44
CA VAL A 58 -10.11 -14.94 3.27
C VAL A 58 -9.57 -16.29 2.84
N THR A 59 -9.97 -16.73 1.64
CA THR A 59 -9.68 -17.98 0.92
C THR A 59 -8.75 -18.94 1.66
N ASN A 60 -9.17 -20.19 1.91
CA ASN A 60 -8.42 -21.24 2.63
C ASN A 60 -6.90 -21.15 2.36
N MET A 61 -6.18 -20.47 3.26
CA MET A 61 -4.76 -20.19 3.13
C MET A 61 -4.03 -20.74 4.35
N PRO A 62 -2.80 -21.21 4.18
CA PRO A 62 -1.97 -21.59 5.31
C PRO A 62 -1.74 -20.42 6.26
N LYS A 63 -1.58 -20.71 7.56
CA LYS A 63 -1.31 -19.70 8.58
C LYS A 63 -0.07 -18.87 8.27
N TRP A 64 0.98 -19.48 7.72
CA TRP A 64 2.20 -18.78 7.34
C TRP A 64 1.94 -17.71 6.26
N THR A 65 1.05 -17.98 5.31
CA THR A 65 0.71 -17.02 4.25
C THR A 65 0.05 -15.77 4.80
N ALA A 66 -0.83 -15.90 5.79
CA ALA A 66 -1.43 -14.73 6.44
C ALA A 66 -0.38 -13.89 7.19
N VAL A 67 0.58 -14.55 7.83
CA VAL A 67 1.71 -13.86 8.50
C VAL A 67 2.58 -13.13 7.49
N GLU A 68 2.90 -13.76 6.37
CA GLU A 68 3.69 -13.14 5.30
C GLU A 68 2.98 -11.95 4.68
N ILE A 69 1.69 -12.04 4.35
CA ILE A 69 0.90 -10.91 3.82
C ILE A 69 0.98 -9.70 4.74
N VAL A 70 0.76 -9.88 6.05
CA VAL A 70 0.81 -8.78 7.01
C VAL A 70 2.24 -8.25 7.18
N SER A 71 3.23 -9.14 7.19
CA SER A 71 4.64 -8.76 7.31
C SER A 71 5.10 -7.96 6.10
N ASP A 72 4.71 -8.38 4.90
CA ASP A 72 4.97 -7.72 3.64
C ASP A 72 4.32 -6.33 3.60
N ALA A 73 3.07 -6.21 4.05
CA ALA A 73 2.40 -4.92 4.18
C ALA A 73 3.13 -3.96 5.13
N ARG A 74 3.70 -4.47 6.24
CA ARG A 74 4.52 -3.69 7.16
C ARG A 74 5.85 -3.27 6.54
N LEU A 75 6.47 -4.15 5.75
CA LEU A 75 7.71 -3.85 5.04
C LEU A 75 7.51 -2.74 4.00
N HIS A 76 6.42 -2.78 3.23
CA HIS A 76 6.06 -1.71 2.30
C HIS A 76 5.98 -0.34 3.00
N ILE A 77 5.26 -0.25 4.12
CA ILE A 77 5.14 1.00 4.87
C ILE A 77 6.50 1.47 5.41
N MET A 78 7.35 0.54 5.82
CA MET A 78 8.68 0.87 6.33
C MET A 78 9.61 1.36 5.20
N GLN A 79 9.51 0.78 4.00
CA GLN A 79 10.24 1.24 2.82
C GLN A 79 9.83 2.66 2.44
N ASP A 80 8.52 2.94 2.34
CA ASP A 80 8.01 4.29 2.06
C ASP A 80 8.53 5.31 3.10
N ALA A 81 8.59 4.91 4.38
CA ALA A 81 9.11 5.77 5.43
C ALA A 81 10.62 6.04 5.32
N LEU A 82 11.40 5.04 4.88
CA LEU A 82 12.85 5.17 4.65
C LEU A 82 13.13 6.06 3.44
N GLU A 83 12.38 5.89 2.35
CA GLU A 83 12.47 6.74 1.16
C GLU A 83 12.15 8.19 1.49
N LEU A 84 11.06 8.43 2.22
CA LEU A 84 10.68 9.78 2.66
C LEU A 84 11.74 10.42 3.57
N ALA A 85 12.39 9.63 4.44
CA ALA A 85 13.48 10.12 5.27
C ALA A 85 14.71 10.52 4.44
N ALA A 86 15.05 9.74 3.42
CA ALA A 86 16.13 10.06 2.49
C ALA A 86 15.83 11.33 1.68
N GLU A 87 14.62 11.46 1.13
CA GLU A 87 14.19 12.67 0.41
C GLU A 87 14.23 13.92 1.31
N SER A 88 13.87 13.76 2.58
CA SER A 88 13.95 14.86 3.56
C SER A 88 15.40 15.27 3.85
N GLU A 89 16.32 14.33 3.91
CA GLU A 89 17.74 14.62 4.10
C GLU A 89 18.33 15.36 2.90
N ASP A 90 18.04 14.91 1.69
CA ASP A 90 18.46 15.55 0.44
C ASP A 90 17.92 16.99 0.33
N CYS A 91 16.66 17.19 0.70
CA CYS A 91 16.04 18.52 0.73
C CYS A 91 16.72 19.45 1.75
N ARG A 92 17.02 18.94 2.95
CA ARG A 92 17.74 19.69 4.00
C ARG A 92 19.13 20.11 3.52
N ASP A 93 19.86 19.19 2.90
CA ASP A 93 21.19 19.42 2.34
C ASP A 93 21.16 20.48 1.23
N ALA A 94 20.17 20.40 0.33
CA ALA A 94 19.99 21.38 -0.74
C ALA A 94 19.69 22.78 -0.19
N ILE A 95 18.90 22.89 0.88
CA ILE A 95 18.64 24.16 1.57
C ILE A 95 19.91 24.69 2.23
N SER A 96 20.69 23.84 2.91
CA SER A 96 21.93 24.24 3.58
C SER A 96 23.02 24.71 2.61
N ARG A 97 23.00 24.25 1.36
CA ARG A 97 23.97 24.63 0.31
C ARG A 97 23.58 25.90 -0.45
N ARG A 98 22.41 26.51 -0.18
CA ARG A 98 22.07 27.81 -0.80
C ARG A 98 22.98 28.90 -0.24
N PRO A 99 23.75 29.60 -1.08
CA PRO A 99 24.53 30.74 -0.62
C PRO A 99 23.55 31.81 -0.12
N VAL A 100 23.83 32.37 1.06
CA VAL A 100 23.14 33.57 1.54
C VAL A 100 23.50 34.67 0.55
N THR A 101 22.64 34.94 -0.42
CA THR A 101 22.76 36.14 -1.23
C THR A 101 22.42 37.31 -0.32
N THR A 102 23.43 37.82 0.37
CA THR A 102 23.37 39.13 1.01
C THR A 102 23.16 40.14 -0.12
N SER A 103 21.89 40.53 -0.35
CA SER A 103 21.57 41.75 -1.07
C SER A 103 22.13 42.92 -0.26
N ALA A 104 23.40 43.25 -0.50
CA ALA A 104 23.93 44.55 -0.16
C ALA A 104 23.24 45.56 -1.09
N MET A 105 22.22 46.24 -0.55
CA MET A 105 21.64 47.41 -1.19
C MET A 105 22.73 48.49 -1.30
N SER A 106 23.03 48.90 -2.54
CA SER A 106 23.73 50.14 -2.87
C SER A 106 22.75 51.09 -3.53
#